data_AF-A0A6C0BRZ4-F1
#
_entry.id   AF-A0A6C0BRZ4-F1
#
_cell.length_a   1.000
_cell.length_b   1.000
_cell.length_c   1.000
_cell.angle_alpha   90.00
_cell.angle_beta   90.00
_cell.angle_gamma   90.00
#
_symmetry.space_group_name_H-M   'P 1'
#
loop_
_entity.id
_entity.type
_entity.pdbx_description
1 polymer ?
#
loop_
_entity_poly.entity_id
_entity_poly.type
_entity_poly.pdbx_seq_one_letter_code
_entity_poly.pdbx_strand_id
1 'polypeptide(L)'
;MASHIVLNIQKLRIFYINICFIHILYMKTRKNKKGIVFTRKNYKSNDGMLTSIWGPSMWHYLHTMSFNYPEHPSNEDKKHYFKFLKLLPHVLPCGKCRSNLRDNMKTLPLTMRDMKSRSTYSLYIYRLHELINKMLGKKSGLTYIDVRDRYEHFRSRCPKPDKDKIKHEKGCVDPLKGKKSKCILKIVPETYKCETLKIV
;
A
#
# COMPACT_ATOMS: atom_id res chain seq x y z
N MET A 1 22.09 67.77 21.29
CA MET A 1 21.61 66.92 20.19
C MET A 1 21.88 65.48 20.60
N ALA A 2 20.88 64.85 21.21
CA ALA A 2 20.00 63.92 20.52
C ALA A 2 20.74 62.61 20.21
N SER A 3 20.56 61.57 21.02
CA SER A 3 19.50 60.56 20.85
C SER A 3 19.98 59.37 20.02
N HIS A 4 19.91 58.19 20.65
CA HIS A 4 19.89 56.84 20.05
C HIS A 4 21.20 56.18 19.60
N ILE A 5 21.20 54.83 19.79
CA ILE A 5 22.10 53.80 19.23
C ILE A 5 23.38 53.62 20.10
N VAL A 6 23.57 52.65 21.00
CA VAL A 6 23.04 51.27 21.12
C VAL A 6 22.97 50.86 22.60
N LEU A 7 21.75 50.72 23.11
CA LEU A 7 21.43 49.76 24.17
C LEU A 7 21.42 48.35 23.55
N ASN A 8 22.32 47.44 23.96
CA ASN A 8 22.06 45.98 24.13
C ASN A 8 23.35 45.13 24.21
N ILE A 9 24.16 45.25 25.26
CA ILE A 9 25.20 44.22 25.56
C ILE A 9 25.13 43.68 27.00
N GLN A 10 24.15 44.07 27.82
CA GLN A 10 24.03 43.57 29.21
C GLN A 10 22.73 42.82 29.56
N LYS A 11 21.86 42.51 28.58
CA LYS A 11 20.63 41.70 28.82
C LYS A 11 20.68 40.27 28.27
N LEU A 12 21.86 39.71 27.99
CA LEU A 12 21.98 38.34 27.44
C LEU A 12 22.72 37.31 28.33
N ARG A 13 22.95 37.61 29.61
CA ARG A 13 23.67 36.68 30.51
C ARG A 13 22.93 36.23 31.77
N ILE A 14 21.63 36.54 31.91
CA ILE A 14 20.83 36.10 33.08
C ILE A 14 19.64 35.20 32.70
N PHE A 15 19.31 35.04 31.41
CA PHE A 15 18.18 34.19 31.00
C PHE A 15 18.53 32.74 30.60
N TYR A 16 19.79 32.32 30.71
CA TYR A 16 20.22 30.98 30.23
C TYR A 16 20.53 29.95 31.32
N ILE A 17 20.33 30.26 32.61
CA ILE A 17 20.68 29.31 33.69
C ILE A 17 19.45 28.74 34.44
N ASN A 18 18.25 29.30 34.28
CA ASN A 18 17.07 28.84 35.04
C ASN A 18 16.06 27.95 34.30
N ILE A 19 16.29 27.58 33.04
CA ILE A 19 15.36 26.69 32.30
C ILE A 19 15.83 25.22 32.29
N CYS A 20 17.13 24.96 32.45
CA CYS A 20 17.65 23.58 32.45
C CYS A 20 17.40 22.82 33.76
N PHE A 21 17.20 23.49 34.91
CA PHE A 21 16.98 22.79 36.18
C PHE A 21 15.53 22.36 36.42
N ILE A 22 14.54 23.08 35.88
CA ILE A 22 13.11 22.70 36.01
C ILE A 22 12.76 21.49 35.13
N HIS A 23 13.42 21.33 33.98
CA HIS A 23 13.20 20.17 33.12
C HIS A 23 13.75 18.85 33.71
N ILE A 24 14.79 18.91 34.56
CA ILE A 24 15.37 17.71 35.16
C ILE A 24 14.51 17.18 36.34
N LEU A 25 13.74 18.05 37.00
CA LEU A 25 12.82 17.63 38.07
C LEU A 25 11.43 17.20 37.56
N TYR A 26 10.97 17.69 36.40
CA TYR A 26 9.72 17.21 35.79
C TYR A 26 9.87 15.85 35.05
N MET A 27 11.10 15.37 34.83
CA MET A 27 11.37 14.05 34.26
C MET A 27 11.60 12.95 35.29
N LYS A 28 11.31 13.19 36.58
CA LYS A 28 11.17 12.12 37.57
C LYS A 28 9.70 11.72 37.70
N THR A 29 9.44 10.46 37.36
CA THR A 29 8.22 9.66 37.60
C THR A 29 7.18 9.60 36.48
N ARG A 30 7.47 8.76 35.48
CA ARG A 30 6.53 7.71 35.06
C ARG A 30 7.32 6.59 34.37
N LYS A 31 7.78 5.62 35.17
CA LYS A 31 8.08 4.28 34.65
C LYS A 31 6.75 3.71 34.17
N ASN A 32 6.36 3.99 32.92
CA ASN A 32 5.29 3.27 32.25
C ASN A 32 5.78 1.83 32.12
N LYS A 33 5.38 0.94 33.04
CA LYS A 33 5.31 -0.49 32.74
C LYS A 33 4.50 -0.57 31.46
N LYS A 34 5.11 -0.92 30.32
CA LYS A 34 4.37 -1.27 29.11
C LYS A 34 3.51 -2.47 29.48
N GLY A 35 2.28 -2.20 29.94
CA GLY A 35 1.31 -3.22 30.27
C GLY A 35 1.07 -4.07 29.04
N ILE A 36 0.74 -5.35 29.25
CA ILE A 36 0.33 -6.23 28.18
C ILE A 36 -0.91 -5.60 27.50
N VAL A 37 -0.73 -5.10 26.28
CA VAL A 37 -1.79 -4.41 25.52
C VAL A 37 -2.83 -5.41 25.01
N PHE A 38 -2.42 -6.65 24.72
CA PHE A 38 -3.26 -7.69 24.14
C PHE A 38 -3.37 -8.90 25.07
N THR A 39 -4.59 -9.30 25.36
CA THR A 39 -4.88 -10.50 26.15
C THR A 39 -4.82 -11.77 25.29
N ARG A 40 -4.73 -12.95 25.93
CA ARG A 40 -4.84 -14.24 25.23
C ARG A 40 -6.13 -14.38 24.41
N LYS A 41 -7.23 -13.76 24.87
CA LYS A 41 -8.50 -13.71 24.14
C LYS A 41 -8.36 -12.94 22.83
N ASN A 42 -7.60 -11.83 22.82
CA ASN A 42 -7.36 -11.07 21.60
C ASN A 42 -6.60 -11.89 20.56
N TYR A 43 -5.54 -12.61 20.95
CA TYR A 43 -4.76 -13.46 20.04
C TYR A 43 -5.53 -14.68 19.52
N LYS A 44 -6.58 -15.12 20.22
CA LYS A 44 -7.44 -16.24 19.82
C LYS A 44 -8.74 -15.79 19.15
N SER A 45 -8.91 -14.50 18.86
CA SER A 45 -10.10 -14.03 18.16
C SER A 45 -10.13 -14.53 16.72
N ASN A 46 -11.32 -14.87 16.24
CA ASN A 46 -11.59 -15.19 14.83
C ASN A 46 -12.07 -13.97 14.04
N ASP A 47 -12.00 -12.77 14.64
CA ASP A 47 -12.35 -11.52 13.97
C ASP A 47 -11.44 -11.26 12.77
N GLY A 48 -12.01 -10.62 11.74
CA GLY A 48 -11.24 -10.20 10.58
C GLY A 48 -10.31 -9.02 10.90
N MET A 49 -9.33 -8.81 10.03
CA MET A 49 -8.46 -7.63 10.07
C MET A 49 -9.19 -6.41 9.49
N LEU A 50 -8.90 -5.23 10.04
CA LEU A 50 -9.44 -3.95 9.55
C LEU A 50 -9.20 -3.79 8.04
N THR A 51 -10.28 -3.64 7.28
CA THR A 51 -10.26 -3.62 5.80
C THR A 51 -9.47 -2.44 5.24
N SER A 52 -9.39 -1.33 5.98
CA SER A 52 -8.59 -0.15 5.63
C SER A 52 -7.08 -0.41 5.68
N ILE A 53 -6.62 -1.43 6.42
CA ILE A 53 -5.19 -1.76 6.54
C ILE A 53 -4.71 -2.65 5.39
N TRP A 54 -5.48 -3.67 5.02
CA TRP A 54 -5.03 -4.68 4.04
C TRP A 54 -5.68 -4.54 2.66
N GLY A 55 -6.91 -4.00 2.58
CA GLY A 55 -7.67 -3.88 1.34
C GLY A 55 -6.93 -3.13 0.24
N PRO A 56 -6.35 -1.96 0.53
CA PRO A 56 -5.59 -1.20 -0.47
C PRO A 56 -4.36 -1.94 -1.00
N SER A 57 -3.59 -2.55 -0.10
CA SER A 57 -2.40 -3.35 -0.46
C SER A 57 -2.79 -4.57 -1.30
N MET A 58 -3.92 -5.21 -0.99
CA MET A 58 -4.44 -6.32 -1.78
C MET A 58 -4.83 -5.87 -3.18
N TRP A 59 -5.56 -4.76 -3.31
CA TRP A 59 -5.88 -4.21 -4.63
C TRP A 59 -4.62 -3.82 -5.42
N HIS A 60 -3.65 -3.20 -4.75
CA HIS A 60 -2.37 -2.88 -5.37
C HIS A 60 -1.67 -4.12 -5.91
N TYR A 61 -1.64 -5.21 -5.14
CA TYR A 61 -1.11 -6.49 -5.61
C TYR A 61 -1.91 -7.07 -6.77
N LEU A 62 -3.24 -7.10 -6.70
CA LEU A 62 -4.09 -7.66 -7.76
C LEU A 62 -3.91 -6.93 -9.09
N HIS A 63 -3.87 -5.60 -9.06
CA HIS A 63 -3.56 -4.79 -10.24
C HIS A 63 -2.16 -5.10 -10.76
N THR A 64 -1.13 -5.05 -9.90
CA THR A 64 0.26 -5.37 -10.29
C THR A 64 0.38 -6.75 -10.93
N MET A 65 -0.20 -7.77 -10.30
CA MET A 65 -0.24 -9.14 -10.80
C MET A 65 -0.90 -9.21 -12.18
N SER A 66 -2.02 -8.51 -12.35
CA SER A 66 -2.75 -8.53 -13.62
C SER A 66 -2.05 -7.80 -14.76
N PHE A 67 -1.35 -6.68 -14.48
CA PHE A 67 -0.51 -6.00 -15.46
C PHE A 67 0.82 -6.74 -15.70
N ASN A 68 1.18 -7.70 -14.84
CA ASN A 68 2.29 -8.62 -15.09
C ASN A 68 1.86 -9.93 -15.79
N TYR A 69 0.57 -10.19 -15.94
CA TYR A 69 0.07 -11.38 -16.66
C TYR A 69 0.66 -11.42 -18.08
N PRO A 70 1.00 -12.60 -18.65
CA PRO A 70 1.61 -12.66 -19.98
C PRO A 70 0.69 -12.10 -21.09
N GLU A 71 1.26 -11.48 -22.13
CA GLU A 71 0.50 -11.13 -23.34
C GLU A 71 -0.01 -12.38 -24.06
N HIS A 72 0.81 -13.44 -24.07
CA HIS A 72 0.51 -14.74 -24.66
C HIS A 72 0.61 -15.83 -23.58
N PRO A 73 -0.39 -15.95 -22.69
CA PRO A 73 -0.33 -16.89 -21.57
C PRO A 73 -0.47 -18.34 -22.04
N SER A 74 0.35 -19.22 -21.45
CA SER A 74 0.18 -20.66 -21.59
C SER A 74 -1.12 -21.14 -20.93
N ASN A 75 -1.53 -22.38 -21.21
CA ASN A 75 -2.67 -22.97 -20.52
C ASN A 75 -2.46 -23.09 -19.01
N GLU A 76 -1.20 -23.28 -18.57
CA GLU A 76 -0.87 -23.38 -17.16
C GLU A 76 -0.92 -22.00 -16.47
N ASP A 77 -0.43 -20.95 -17.14
CA ASP A 77 -0.58 -19.57 -16.66
C ASP A 77 -2.07 -19.24 -16.44
N LYS A 78 -2.93 -19.56 -17.41
CA LYS A 78 -4.38 -19.36 -17.27
C LYS A 78 -4.94 -20.08 -16.05
N LYS A 79 -4.60 -21.35 -15.84
CA LYS A 79 -5.08 -22.12 -14.67
C LYS A 79 -4.61 -21.50 -13.35
N HIS A 80 -3.33 -21.16 -13.24
CA HIS A 80 -2.76 -20.60 -12.01
C HIS A 80 -3.45 -19.30 -11.61
N TYR A 81 -3.55 -18.33 -12.53
CA TYR A 81 -4.14 -17.03 -12.24
C TYR A 81 -5.67 -17.11 -12.03
N PHE A 82 -6.35 -18.00 -12.77
CA PHE A 82 -7.78 -18.27 -12.56
C PHE A 82 -8.04 -18.84 -11.17
N LYS A 83 -7.26 -19.87 -10.78
CA LYS A 83 -7.37 -20.51 -9.46
C LYS A 83 -7.04 -19.51 -8.35
N PHE A 84 -6.01 -18.70 -8.51
CA PHE A 84 -5.65 -17.66 -7.55
C PHE A 84 -6.84 -16.73 -7.24
N LEU A 85 -7.49 -16.17 -8.27
CA LEU A 85 -8.66 -15.32 -8.05
C LEU A 85 -9.83 -16.07 -7.42
N LYS A 86 -10.11 -17.30 -7.86
CA LYS A 86 -11.20 -18.13 -7.31
C LYS A 86 -10.97 -18.53 -5.84
N LEU A 87 -9.74 -18.47 -5.34
CA LEU A 87 -9.42 -18.73 -3.94
C LEU A 87 -9.63 -17.50 -3.04
N LEU A 88 -9.68 -16.29 -3.58
CA LEU A 88 -9.87 -15.07 -2.78
C LEU A 88 -11.12 -15.11 -1.87
N PRO A 89 -12.31 -15.54 -2.35
CA PRO A 89 -13.50 -15.68 -1.50
C PRO A 89 -13.34 -16.66 -0.31
N HIS A 90 -12.23 -17.38 -0.21
CA HIS A 90 -11.93 -18.31 0.88
C HIS A 90 -10.92 -17.76 1.88
N VAL A 91 -10.00 -16.89 1.44
CA VAL A 91 -8.82 -16.52 2.24
C VAL A 91 -8.76 -15.05 2.66
N LEU A 92 -9.64 -14.17 2.14
CA LEU A 92 -9.64 -12.76 2.58
C LEU A 92 -9.84 -12.67 4.10
N PRO A 93 -9.09 -11.81 4.82
CA PRO A 93 -9.14 -11.71 6.28
C PRO A 93 -10.36 -10.91 6.78
N CYS A 94 -11.54 -11.18 6.21
CA CYS A 94 -12.81 -10.52 6.52
C CYS A 94 -13.95 -11.42 6.02
N GLY A 95 -14.78 -11.93 6.94
CA GLY A 95 -15.87 -12.86 6.61
C GLY A 95 -16.90 -12.28 5.64
N LYS A 96 -17.38 -11.06 5.90
CA LYS A 96 -18.34 -10.38 5.00
C LYS A 96 -17.73 -10.10 3.63
N CYS A 97 -16.46 -9.73 3.57
CA CYS A 97 -15.75 -9.48 2.32
C CYS A 97 -15.66 -10.75 1.47
N ARG A 98 -15.42 -11.91 2.09
CA ARG A 98 -15.42 -13.22 1.41
C ARG A 98 -16.79 -13.53 0.78
N SER A 99 -17.88 -13.38 1.55
CA SER A 99 -19.24 -13.59 1.03
C SER A 99 -19.58 -12.61 -0.09
N ASN A 100 -19.32 -11.32 0.11
CA ASN A 100 -19.58 -10.31 -0.91
C ASN A 100 -18.76 -10.57 -2.18
N LEU A 101 -17.48 -10.96 -2.08
CA LEU A 101 -16.67 -11.26 -3.27
C LEU A 101 -17.23 -12.46 -4.04
N ARG A 102 -17.73 -13.48 -3.35
CA ARG A 102 -18.40 -14.63 -3.97
C ARG A 102 -19.59 -14.19 -4.82
N ASP A 103 -20.42 -13.29 -4.29
CA ASP A 103 -21.59 -12.78 -5.01
C ASP A 103 -21.20 -11.83 -6.15
N ASN A 104 -20.22 -10.95 -5.94
CA ASN A 104 -19.65 -10.12 -7.01
C ASN A 104 -19.10 -10.98 -8.16
N MET A 105 -18.47 -12.13 -7.87
CA MET A 105 -18.00 -13.07 -8.88
C MET A 105 -19.12 -13.89 -9.55
N LYS A 106 -20.35 -13.87 -9.04
CA LYS A 106 -21.53 -14.36 -9.77
C LYS A 106 -22.05 -13.30 -10.73
N THR A 107 -22.08 -12.03 -10.30
CA THR A 107 -22.48 -10.88 -11.13
C THR A 107 -21.48 -10.60 -12.25
N LEU A 108 -20.18 -10.72 -11.96
CA LEU A 108 -19.07 -10.55 -12.89
C LEU A 108 -18.23 -11.84 -12.93
N PRO A 109 -18.72 -12.90 -13.60
CA PRO A 109 -18.03 -14.18 -13.63
C PRO A 109 -16.69 -14.06 -14.36
N LEU A 110 -15.63 -14.56 -13.71
CA LEU A 110 -14.34 -14.77 -14.37
C LEU A 110 -14.47 -15.93 -15.36
N THR A 111 -14.18 -15.67 -16.63
CA THR A 111 -14.27 -16.66 -17.71
C THR A 111 -12.92 -16.84 -18.41
N MET A 112 -12.80 -17.88 -19.25
CA MET A 112 -11.58 -18.08 -20.05
C MET A 112 -11.34 -16.98 -21.10
N ARG A 113 -12.37 -16.17 -21.43
CA ARG A 113 -12.20 -14.98 -22.29
C ARG A 113 -11.38 -13.90 -21.59
N ASP A 114 -11.56 -13.76 -20.27
CA ASP A 114 -10.79 -12.83 -19.45
C ASP A 114 -9.33 -13.28 -19.30
N MET A 115 -9.05 -14.57 -19.47
CA MET A 115 -7.71 -15.15 -19.38
C MET A 115 -6.95 -15.16 -20.71
N LYS A 116 -7.44 -14.47 -21.76
CA LYS A 116 -6.85 -14.52 -23.11
C LYS A 116 -5.48 -13.85 -23.19
N SER A 117 -5.32 -12.71 -22.54
CA SER A 117 -4.11 -11.87 -22.56
C SER A 117 -4.02 -11.02 -21.30
N ARG A 118 -2.88 -10.33 -21.12
CA ARG A 118 -2.72 -9.28 -20.10
C ARG A 118 -3.87 -8.28 -20.11
N SER A 119 -4.24 -7.80 -21.29
CA SER A 119 -5.27 -6.78 -21.45
C SER A 119 -6.66 -7.26 -21.03
N THR A 120 -7.04 -8.50 -21.35
CA THR A 120 -8.34 -9.04 -20.91
C THR A 120 -8.37 -9.28 -19.40
N TYR A 121 -7.26 -9.77 -18.84
CA TYR A 121 -7.20 -10.13 -17.42
C TYR A 121 -7.14 -8.91 -16.51
N SER A 122 -6.29 -7.92 -16.84
CA SER A 122 -6.23 -6.65 -16.11
C SER A 122 -7.52 -5.85 -16.23
N LEU A 123 -8.21 -5.89 -17.38
CA LEU A 123 -9.53 -5.29 -17.52
C LEU A 123 -10.58 -5.95 -16.62
N TYR A 124 -10.54 -7.27 -16.44
CA TYR A 124 -11.40 -7.98 -15.49
C TYR A 124 -11.15 -7.50 -14.05
N ILE A 125 -9.88 -7.41 -13.62
CA ILE A 125 -9.53 -6.92 -12.28
C ILE A 125 -10.00 -5.48 -12.06
N TYR A 126 -9.81 -4.61 -13.06
CA TYR A 126 -10.34 -3.25 -13.03
C TYR A 126 -11.87 -3.24 -12.85
N ARG A 127 -12.62 -4.00 -13.67
CA ARG A 127 -14.08 -4.07 -13.58
C ARG A 127 -14.56 -4.59 -12.24
N LEU A 128 -13.88 -5.60 -11.69
CA LEU A 128 -14.18 -6.14 -10.37
C LEU A 128 -13.93 -5.11 -9.25
N HIS A 129 -12.85 -4.34 -9.34
CA HIS A 129 -12.56 -3.28 -8.40
C HIS A 129 -13.62 -2.17 -8.45
N GLU A 130 -14.02 -1.75 -9.66
CA GLU A 130 -15.07 -0.73 -9.83
C GLU A 130 -16.46 -1.22 -9.40
N LEU A 131 -16.79 -2.49 -9.61
CA LEU A 131 -18.01 -3.11 -9.07
C LEU A 131 -18.05 -3.01 -7.54
N ILE A 132 -16.94 -3.33 -6.87
CA ILE A 132 -16.82 -3.24 -5.41
C ILE A 132 -16.83 -1.79 -4.94
N ASN A 133 -16.19 -0.86 -5.66
CA ASN A 133 -16.27 0.57 -5.36
C ASN A 133 -17.72 1.06 -5.41
N LYS A 134 -18.47 0.70 -6.46
CA LYS A 134 -19.90 1.03 -6.57
C LYS A 134 -20.71 0.47 -5.40
N MET A 135 -20.49 -0.80 -5.03
CA MET A 135 -21.13 -1.43 -3.87
C MET A 135 -20.85 -0.69 -2.55
N LEU A 136 -19.66 -0.11 -2.40
CA LEU A 136 -19.24 0.64 -1.21
C LEU A 136 -19.56 2.15 -1.29
N GLY A 137 -20.26 2.61 -2.34
CA GLY A 137 -20.55 4.04 -2.55
C GLY A 137 -19.30 4.88 -2.87
N LYS A 138 -18.22 4.25 -3.35
CA LYS A 138 -16.96 4.90 -3.71
C LYS A 138 -16.88 5.13 -5.21
N LYS A 139 -16.11 6.15 -5.62
CA LYS A 139 -15.75 6.42 -7.02
C LYS A 139 -14.24 6.51 -7.12
N SER A 140 -13.64 5.78 -8.05
CA SER A 140 -12.20 5.89 -8.35
C SER A 140 -11.88 7.17 -9.11
N GLY A 141 -12.77 7.56 -10.04
CA GLY A 141 -12.54 8.66 -10.98
C GLY A 141 -11.51 8.33 -12.07
N LEU A 142 -11.14 7.05 -12.23
CA LEU A 142 -10.09 6.62 -13.15
C LEU A 142 -10.67 5.71 -14.23
N THR A 143 -10.26 5.92 -15.47
CA THR A 143 -10.52 4.97 -16.56
C THR A 143 -9.57 3.78 -16.47
N TYR A 144 -9.88 2.70 -17.19
CA TYR A 144 -8.95 1.58 -17.35
C TYR A 144 -7.60 2.02 -17.93
N ILE A 145 -7.59 3.01 -18.84
CA ILE A 145 -6.37 3.54 -19.44
C ILE A 145 -5.51 4.23 -18.38
N ASP A 146 -6.11 5.05 -17.51
CA ASP A 146 -5.40 5.70 -16.41
C ASP A 146 -4.77 4.67 -15.47
N VAL A 147 -5.51 3.61 -15.13
CA VAL A 147 -5.00 2.54 -14.26
C VAL A 147 -3.89 1.77 -14.96
N ARG A 148 -4.05 1.40 -16.24
CA ARG A 148 -3.01 0.74 -17.02
C ARG A 148 -1.73 1.56 -17.00
N ASP A 149 -1.81 2.83 -17.41
CA ASP A 149 -0.64 3.66 -17.55
C ASP A 149 0.05 3.85 -16.20
N ARG A 150 -0.71 4.05 -15.10
CA ARG A 150 -0.17 4.09 -13.72
C ARG A 150 0.68 2.86 -13.37
N TYR A 151 0.20 1.64 -13.66
CA TYR A 151 0.93 0.41 -13.32
C TYR A 151 2.07 0.10 -14.31
N GLU A 152 1.95 0.48 -15.58
CA GLU A 152 3.03 0.32 -16.56
C GLU A 152 4.29 1.12 -16.20
N HIS A 153 4.15 2.24 -15.47
CA HIS A 153 5.31 2.97 -14.92
C HIS A 153 6.17 2.13 -13.96
N PHE A 154 5.63 1.05 -13.39
CA PHE A 154 6.35 0.15 -12.49
C PHE A 154 7.02 -1.03 -13.19
N ARG A 155 6.82 -1.20 -14.51
CA ARG A 155 7.39 -2.32 -15.24
C ARG A 155 8.92 -2.25 -15.21
N SER A 156 9.53 -3.30 -14.67
CA SER A 156 10.97 -3.45 -14.66
C SER A 156 11.52 -3.79 -16.05
N ARG A 157 12.74 -3.34 -16.34
CA ARG A 157 13.49 -3.71 -17.54
C ARG A 157 14.68 -4.57 -17.15
N CYS A 158 14.50 -5.87 -16.98
CA CYS A 158 15.63 -6.73 -16.62
C CYS A 158 16.54 -6.92 -17.86
N PRO A 159 17.83 -6.54 -17.81
CA PRO A 159 18.78 -6.94 -18.84
C PRO A 159 18.87 -8.47 -18.86
N LYS A 160 19.11 -9.05 -20.05
CA LYS A 160 19.35 -10.50 -20.16
C LYS A 160 20.56 -10.85 -19.28
N PRO A 161 20.50 -11.93 -18.49
CA PRO A 161 21.60 -12.29 -17.61
C PRO A 161 22.86 -12.53 -18.43
N ASP A 162 23.94 -11.85 -18.08
CA ASP A 162 25.28 -12.21 -18.55
C ASP A 162 25.66 -13.53 -17.87
N LYS A 163 26.08 -14.53 -18.66
CA LYS A 163 26.26 -15.91 -18.17
C LYS A 163 27.43 -16.04 -17.19
N ASP A 164 28.29 -15.02 -17.12
CA ASP A 164 29.48 -15.01 -16.30
C ASP A 164 29.34 -14.05 -15.10
N LYS A 165 29.38 -14.64 -13.90
CA LYS A 165 29.54 -14.01 -12.57
C LYS A 165 28.28 -13.38 -11.95
N ILE A 166 27.51 -14.20 -11.23
CA ILE A 166 26.55 -13.71 -10.22
C ILE A 166 26.92 -14.28 -8.84
N LYS A 167 27.57 -13.46 -7.99
CA LYS A 167 27.77 -13.76 -6.55
C LYS A 167 26.56 -13.40 -5.68
N HIS A 168 25.63 -12.56 -6.18
CA HIS A 168 24.41 -12.10 -5.48
C HIS A 168 23.25 -11.88 -6.46
N GLU A 169 22.03 -12.25 -6.08
CA GLU A 169 20.80 -12.02 -6.85
C GLU A 169 20.57 -10.52 -7.08
N LYS A 170 20.56 -10.07 -8.35
CA LYS A 170 20.46 -8.63 -8.68
C LYS A 170 19.02 -8.10 -8.76
N GLY A 171 18.01 -8.97 -8.69
CA GLY A 171 16.60 -8.60 -8.85
C GLY A 171 16.28 -7.87 -10.17
N CYS A 172 15.01 -7.61 -10.43
CA CYS A 172 14.54 -6.87 -11.60
C CYS A 172 14.16 -5.44 -11.21
N VAL A 173 15.15 -4.56 -11.04
CA VAL A 173 14.97 -3.23 -10.41
C VAL A 173 15.24 -2.04 -11.32
N ASP A 174 15.48 -2.27 -12.61
CA ASP A 174 15.80 -1.19 -13.54
C ASP A 174 14.53 -0.47 -14.01
N PRO A 175 14.41 0.85 -13.77
CA PRO A 175 13.20 1.63 -14.02
C PRO A 175 13.07 2.10 -15.47
N LEU A 176 11.87 2.51 -15.88
CA LEU A 176 11.59 3.10 -17.19
C LEU A 176 12.36 4.42 -17.43
N LYS A 177 12.51 5.25 -16.37
CA LYS A 177 13.09 6.60 -16.43
C LYS A 177 14.14 6.83 -15.34
N GLY A 178 15.29 6.16 -15.42
CA GLY A 178 16.56 6.48 -14.73
C GLY A 178 16.60 6.43 -13.18
N LYS A 179 15.50 6.73 -12.49
CA LYS A 179 15.36 6.75 -11.02
C LYS A 179 14.52 5.56 -10.58
N LYS A 180 15.05 4.78 -9.64
CA LYS A 180 14.35 3.63 -9.08
C LYS A 180 13.18 4.11 -8.23
N SER A 181 12.00 3.54 -8.47
CA SER A 181 10.81 3.76 -7.64
C SER A 181 10.81 2.80 -6.46
N LYS A 182 10.24 3.23 -5.33
CA LYS A 182 9.99 2.38 -4.17
C LYS A 182 8.54 2.55 -3.69
N CYS A 183 7.94 1.47 -3.20
CA CYS A 183 6.63 1.53 -2.54
C CYS A 183 6.80 1.96 -1.08
N ILE A 184 5.98 2.92 -0.63
CA ILE A 184 5.93 3.36 0.78
C ILE A 184 4.53 3.05 1.31
N LEU A 185 4.45 2.19 2.33
CA LEU A 185 3.21 1.90 3.04
C LEU A 185 3.16 2.72 4.32
N LYS A 186 2.13 3.56 4.47
CA LYS A 186 1.92 4.41 5.65
C LYS A 186 0.55 4.12 6.25
N ILE A 187 0.52 3.73 7.52
CA ILE A 187 -0.71 3.58 8.30
C ILE A 187 -0.92 4.89 9.06
N VAL A 188 -2.05 5.54 8.83
CA VAL A 188 -2.42 6.84 9.45
C VAL A 188 -3.80 6.73 10.09
N PRO A 189 -4.14 7.59 11.08
CA PRO A 189 -5.50 7.67 11.61
C PRO A 189 -6.52 7.96 10.50
N GLU A 190 -7.74 7.45 10.64
CA GLU A 190 -8.82 7.64 9.66
C GLU A 190 -9.17 9.12 9.42
N THR A 191 -8.92 9.98 10.39
CA THR A 191 -9.10 11.43 10.28
C THR A 191 -8.12 12.10 9.31
N TYR A 192 -7.03 11.44 8.95
CA TYR A 192 -6.04 11.96 8.02
C TYR A 192 -6.53 11.84 6.58
N LYS A 193 -6.87 12.97 5.95
CA LYS A 193 -7.37 13.02 4.58
C LYS A 193 -6.22 12.83 3.58
N CYS A 194 -6.07 11.63 3.02
CA CYS A 194 -5.17 11.36 1.90
C CYS A 194 -5.71 10.26 0.98
N GLU A 195 -5.15 10.20 -0.24
CA GLU A 195 -5.38 9.07 -1.13
C GLU A 195 -4.74 7.80 -0.55
N THR A 196 -5.41 6.69 -0.78
CA THR A 196 -4.96 5.38 -0.32
C THR A 196 -3.75 4.85 -1.09
N LEU A 197 -3.62 5.21 -2.37
CA LEU A 197 -2.47 4.91 -3.21
C LEU A 197 -2.10 6.18 -3.98
N LYS A 198 -0.93 6.73 -3.67
CA LYS A 198 -0.38 7.90 -4.35
C LYS A 198 0.84 7.49 -5.17
N ILE A 199 0.82 7.79 -6.46
CA ILE A 199 1.95 7.61 -7.38
C ILE A 199 2.48 9.01 -7.69
N VAL A 200 3.75 9.26 -7.37
CA VAL A 200 4.42 10.57 -7.43
C VAL A 200 5.53 10.54 -8.47
#